data_AF-A0A9E3WVU8-F1
#
_entry.id   AF-A0A9E3WVU8-F1
#
_cell.length_a   1.000
_cell.length_b   1.000
_cell.length_c   1.000
_cell.angle_alpha   90.00
_cell.angle_beta   90.00
_cell.angle_gamma   90.00
#
_symmetry.space_group_name_H-M   'P 1'
#
loop_
_entity.id
_entity.type
_entity.pdbx_description
1 polymer ?
#
loop_
_entity_poly.entity_id
_entity_poly.type
_entity_poly.pdbx_seq_one_letter_code
_entity_poly.pdbx_strand_id
1 'polypeptide(L)'
;IGWWVLWRRVAGGLDRGQQLELSNKLAPPLLSGAAFKAARASGGKGKQKKGTKGATDGGINRQELAEMWRTVASLEQMPARSKEGLGDVALRNALAGRGDFAFWALGRLGARVPLYGPAEEVVARDKACGWLDRLLAADWQKHKEIALAVVQLARRCGDDARDIDQTLRARVIDKLTAVDTSAHMVMLVKEVTVLHEDEKAQLFGDTLPSGLRLE
;
A
#
# COMPACT_ATOMS: atom_id res chain seq x y z
N ILE A 1 18.27 1.20 2.14
CA ILE A 1 17.45 1.64 0.96
C ILE A 1 17.55 0.67 -0.21
N GLY A 2 18.71 0.53 -0.89
CA GLY A 2 18.83 -0.31 -2.11
C GLY A 2 18.39 -1.77 -1.94
N TRP A 3 18.60 -2.35 -0.75
CA TRP A 3 18.12 -3.69 -0.39
C TRP A 3 16.58 -3.83 -0.49
N TRP A 4 15.81 -2.89 0.07
CA TRP A 4 14.35 -2.94 0.05
C TRP A 4 13.78 -2.64 -1.33
N VAL A 5 14.43 -1.74 -2.09
CA VAL A 5 14.07 -1.50 -3.50
C VAL A 5 14.22 -2.77 -4.32
N LEU A 6 15.30 -3.54 -4.12
CA LEU A 6 15.50 -4.83 -4.78
C LEU A 6 14.33 -5.79 -4.46
N TRP A 7 14.04 -6.00 -3.17
CA TRP A 7 12.97 -6.92 -2.75
C TRP A 7 11.59 -6.51 -3.25
N ARG A 8 11.28 -5.21 -3.26
CA ARG A 8 10.04 -4.68 -3.83
C ARG A 8 9.90 -5.05 -5.31
N ARG A 9 10.99 -4.91 -6.09
CA ARG A 9 10.97 -5.17 -7.55
C ARG A 9 10.86 -6.65 -7.90
N VAL A 10 11.42 -7.53 -7.07
CA VAL A 10 11.33 -8.98 -7.31
C VAL A 10 10.09 -9.62 -6.67
N ALA A 11 9.36 -8.90 -5.81
CA ALA A 11 8.24 -9.43 -5.04
C ALA A 11 7.23 -10.23 -5.87
N GLY A 12 6.83 -9.71 -7.05
CA GLY A 12 5.88 -10.38 -7.94
C GLY A 12 6.38 -11.70 -8.55
N GLY A 13 7.69 -11.92 -8.60
CA GLY A 13 8.31 -13.17 -9.06
C GLY A 13 8.63 -14.16 -7.94
N LEU A 14 8.44 -13.78 -6.67
CA LEU A 14 8.66 -14.67 -5.53
C LEU A 14 7.47 -15.60 -5.34
N ASP A 15 7.75 -16.86 -5.00
CA ASP A 15 6.70 -17.81 -4.62
C ASP A 15 6.08 -17.49 -3.25
N ARG A 16 4.97 -18.18 -2.93
CA ARG A 16 4.22 -17.98 -1.69
C ARG A 16 5.08 -18.15 -0.44
N GLY A 17 5.95 -19.15 -0.42
CA GLY A 17 6.82 -19.45 0.72
C GLY A 17 7.86 -18.35 0.93
N GLN A 18 8.48 -17.88 -0.15
CA GLN A 18 9.44 -16.79 -0.15
C GLN A 18 8.81 -15.46 0.30
N GLN A 19 7.62 -15.12 -0.22
CA GLN A 19 6.90 -13.93 0.23
C GLN A 19 6.52 -14.01 1.70
N LEU A 20 6.08 -15.20 2.16
CA LEU A 20 5.76 -15.41 3.57
C LEU A 20 7.02 -15.26 4.45
N GLU A 21 8.15 -15.83 4.07
CA GLU A 21 9.40 -15.70 4.82
C GLU A 21 9.85 -14.24 4.91
N LEU A 22 9.81 -13.51 3.79
CA LEU A 22 10.15 -12.09 3.76
C LEU A 22 9.19 -11.27 4.62
N SER A 23 7.89 -11.56 4.57
CA SER A 23 6.89 -10.90 5.41
C SER A 23 7.12 -11.15 6.90
N ASN A 24 7.50 -12.37 7.29
CA ASN A 24 7.77 -12.72 8.68
C ASN A 24 8.99 -11.97 9.24
N LYS A 25 9.96 -11.63 8.39
CA LYS A 25 11.12 -10.80 8.74
C LYS A 25 10.75 -9.31 8.83
N LEU A 26 9.89 -8.84 7.91
CA LEU A 26 9.54 -7.42 7.77
C LEU A 26 8.42 -6.93 8.69
N ALA A 27 7.38 -7.74 8.89
CA ALA A 27 6.17 -7.31 9.58
C ALA A 27 6.37 -6.98 11.06
N PRO A 28 7.13 -7.75 11.88
CA PRO A 28 7.24 -7.48 13.31
C PRO A 28 7.71 -6.06 13.68
N PRO A 29 8.79 -5.49 13.11
CA PRO A 29 9.21 -4.12 13.43
C PRO A 29 8.25 -3.05 12.88
N LEU A 30 7.48 -3.34 11.83
CA LEU A 30 6.46 -2.44 11.29
C LEU A 30 5.20 -2.43 12.17
N LEU A 31 4.71 -3.61 12.57
CA LEU A 31 3.53 -3.79 13.41
C LEU A 31 3.72 -3.22 14.82
N SER A 32 4.89 -3.47 15.43
CA SER A 32 5.24 -2.92 16.76
C SER A 32 5.50 -1.41 16.75
N GLY A 33 5.64 -0.81 15.55
CA GLY A 33 6.07 0.58 15.39
C GLY A 33 7.54 0.82 15.74
N ALA A 34 8.32 -0.23 16.02
CA ALA A 34 9.76 -0.11 16.30
C ALA A 34 10.52 0.53 15.12
N ALA A 35 10.19 0.15 13.88
CA ALA A 35 10.77 0.74 12.69
C ALA A 35 10.47 2.24 12.57
N PHE A 36 9.24 2.65 12.91
CA PHE A 36 8.86 4.07 12.95
C PHE A 36 9.62 4.84 14.02
N LYS A 37 9.78 4.27 15.23
CA LYS A 37 10.54 4.90 16.32
C LYS A 37 12.01 5.08 15.92
N ALA A 38 12.62 4.06 15.30
CA ALA A 38 13.99 4.10 14.79
C ALA A 38 14.17 5.20 13.72
N ALA A 39 13.27 5.26 12.73
CA ALA A 39 13.29 6.28 11.67
C ALA A 39 13.11 7.72 12.18
N ARG A 40 12.39 7.90 13.29
CA ARG A 40 12.24 9.20 13.95
C ARG A 40 13.52 9.59 14.69
N ALA A 41 14.13 8.64 15.41
CA ALA A 41 15.37 8.86 16.15
C ALA A 41 16.55 9.22 15.22
N SER A 42 16.64 8.57 14.05
CA SER A 42 17.68 8.86 13.05
C SER A 42 17.54 10.24 12.38
N GLY A 43 16.36 10.87 12.48
CA GLY A 43 16.07 12.18 11.89
C GLY A 43 16.24 13.36 12.85
N GLY A 44 16.62 13.13 14.11
CA GLY A 44 17.01 14.19 15.05
C GLY A 44 18.42 14.68 14.74
N LYS A 45 18.70 15.97 14.97
CA LYS A 45 20.01 16.65 14.79
C LYS A 45 21.10 16.09 15.73
N GLY A 46 21.40 14.79 15.69
CA GLY A 46 22.49 14.15 16.40
C GLY A 46 23.61 13.84 15.42
N LYS A 47 24.81 14.38 15.69
CA LYS A 47 26.07 14.21 14.94
C LYS A 47 26.14 12.90 14.15
N GLN A 48 26.12 13.03 12.82
CA GLN A 48 26.36 11.97 11.87
C GLN A 48 27.80 11.45 12.08
N LYS A 49 27.95 10.35 12.83
CA LYS A 49 29.23 9.66 12.95
C LYS A 49 29.52 9.04 11.57
N LYS A 50 30.42 9.66 10.81
CA LYS A 50 31.02 9.08 9.59
C LYS A 50 31.77 7.82 10.00
N GLY A 51 31.11 6.67 9.89
CA GLY A 51 31.70 5.35 9.98
C GLY A 51 31.31 4.58 8.74
N THR A 52 32.28 4.24 7.92
CA THR A 52 32.21 3.28 6.82
C THR A 52 31.76 1.94 7.40
N LYS A 53 30.47 1.60 7.27
CA LYS A 53 29.94 0.30 7.67
C LYS A 53 28.97 -0.19 6.60
N GLY A 54 29.06 -1.47 6.27
CA GLY A 54 28.33 -2.15 5.22
C GLY A 54 26.82 -1.96 5.28
N ALA A 55 26.15 -2.36 4.21
CA ALA A 55 24.73 -2.13 3.87
C ALA A 55 23.66 -2.57 4.91
N THR A 56 24.05 -2.94 6.12
CA THR A 56 23.17 -3.46 7.19
C THR A 56 23.35 -2.76 8.55
N ASP A 57 24.29 -1.82 8.71
CA ASP A 57 24.68 -1.29 10.03
C ASP A 57 24.29 0.19 10.27
N GLY A 58 23.51 0.77 9.38
CA GLY A 58 22.87 2.08 9.55
C GLY A 58 21.44 1.89 10.05
N GLY A 59 21.09 2.44 11.21
CA GLY A 59 19.72 2.35 11.72
C GLY A 59 18.68 2.85 10.71
N ILE A 60 17.45 2.31 10.82
CA ILE A 60 16.33 2.60 9.91
C ILE A 60 16.12 4.12 9.85
N ASN A 61 16.22 4.70 8.65
CA ASN A 61 15.87 6.10 8.40
C ASN A 61 14.49 6.23 7.73
N ARG A 62 13.99 7.47 7.50
CA ARG A 62 12.64 7.67 6.92
C ARG A 62 12.47 7.10 5.52
N GLN A 63 13.48 7.21 4.66
CA GLN A 63 13.43 6.66 3.29
C GLN A 63 13.46 5.14 3.33
N GLU A 64 14.29 4.57 4.20
CA GLU A 64 14.34 3.14 4.43
C GLU A 64 13.02 2.59 4.97
N LEU A 65 12.41 3.27 5.94
CA LEU A 65 11.08 2.93 6.43
C LEU A 65 10.05 2.94 5.30
N ALA A 66 10.07 3.95 4.42
CA ALA A 66 9.17 4.01 3.28
C ALA A 66 9.36 2.81 2.35
N GLU A 67 10.60 2.42 2.04
CA GLU A 67 10.88 1.25 1.21
C GLU A 67 10.54 -0.08 1.91
N MET A 68 10.69 -0.20 3.23
CA MET A 68 10.21 -1.36 3.99
C MET A 68 8.69 -1.51 3.87
N TRP A 69 7.94 -0.41 3.99
CA TRP A 69 6.50 -0.41 3.79
C TRP A 69 6.09 -0.72 2.36
N ARG A 70 6.79 -0.14 1.38
CA ARG A 70 6.53 -0.45 -0.02
C ARG A 70 6.82 -1.91 -0.35
N THR A 71 7.88 -2.47 0.24
CA THR A 71 8.22 -3.89 0.08
C THR A 71 7.13 -4.77 0.67
N VAL A 72 6.77 -4.61 1.95
CA VAL A 72 5.80 -5.50 2.60
C VAL A 72 4.41 -5.40 1.96
N ALA A 73 4.00 -4.20 1.55
CA ALA A 73 2.72 -4.00 0.88
C ALA A 73 2.71 -4.50 -0.58
N SER A 74 3.89 -4.75 -1.15
CA SER A 74 4.00 -5.38 -2.47
C SER A 74 3.86 -6.89 -2.40
N LEU A 75 3.89 -7.55 -1.23
CA LEU A 75 3.80 -9.01 -1.09
C LEU A 75 2.33 -9.47 -1.09
N GLU A 76 1.79 -9.75 -2.27
CA GLU A 76 0.34 -10.01 -2.40
C GLU A 76 -0.07 -11.43 -1.97
N GLN A 77 0.86 -12.39 -1.96
CA GLN A 77 0.61 -13.79 -1.57
C GLN A 77 0.62 -14.02 -0.05
N MET A 78 0.77 -12.96 0.75
CA MET A 78 0.67 -13.05 2.21
C MET A 78 -0.75 -13.40 2.67
N PRO A 79 -0.90 -14.11 3.80
CA PRO A 79 -2.18 -14.34 4.44
C PRO A 79 -3.00 -13.06 4.60
N ALA A 80 -4.29 -13.10 4.24
CA ALA A 80 -5.22 -11.97 4.42
C ALA A 80 -5.10 -11.32 5.80
N ARG A 81 -5.13 -12.12 6.88
CA ARG A 81 -4.99 -11.65 8.27
C ARG A 81 -3.70 -10.88 8.56
N SER A 82 -2.58 -11.26 7.93
CA SER A 82 -1.31 -10.53 8.05
C SER A 82 -1.40 -9.16 7.39
N LYS A 83 -2.07 -9.08 6.23
CA LYS A 83 -2.35 -7.81 5.54
C LYS A 83 -3.29 -6.91 6.36
N GLU A 84 -4.26 -7.47 7.07
CA GLU A 84 -5.15 -6.69 7.95
C GLU A 84 -4.38 -5.98 9.07
N GLY A 85 -3.49 -6.69 9.77
CA GLY A 85 -2.67 -6.08 10.83
C GLY A 85 -1.76 -4.97 10.30
N LEU A 86 -1.12 -5.19 9.15
CA LEU A 86 -0.27 -4.19 8.51
C LEU A 86 -1.10 -2.99 8.01
N GLY A 87 -2.28 -3.24 7.45
CA GLY A 87 -3.20 -2.22 6.96
C GLY A 87 -3.73 -1.32 8.07
N ASP A 88 -4.04 -1.87 9.26
CA ASP A 88 -4.44 -1.07 10.42
C ASP A 88 -3.35 -0.09 10.85
N VAL A 89 -2.09 -0.54 10.85
CA VAL A 89 -0.94 0.30 11.17
C VAL A 89 -0.69 1.31 10.06
N ALA A 90 -0.81 0.93 8.79
CA ALA A 90 -0.70 1.84 7.65
C ALA A 90 -1.77 2.95 7.73
N LEU A 91 -3.04 2.60 7.93
CA LEU A 91 -4.14 3.55 8.08
C LEU A 91 -3.91 4.51 9.25
N ARG A 92 -3.48 4.01 10.41
CA ARG A 92 -3.17 4.85 11.58
C ARG A 92 -2.09 5.87 11.26
N ASN A 93 -1.03 5.46 10.55
CA ASN A 93 0.05 6.36 10.19
C ASN A 93 -0.37 7.34 9.10
N ALA A 94 -1.12 6.90 8.10
CA ALA A 94 -1.63 7.73 7.02
C ALA A 94 -2.49 8.88 7.56
N LEU A 95 -3.48 8.57 8.40
CA LEU A 95 -4.36 9.58 9.01
C LEU A 95 -3.64 10.48 10.03
N ALA A 96 -2.52 10.02 10.59
CA ALA A 96 -1.68 10.83 11.45
C ALA A 96 -0.67 11.71 10.68
N GLY A 97 -0.70 11.70 9.34
CA GLY A 97 0.25 12.41 8.48
C GLY A 97 1.68 11.87 8.61
N ARG A 98 1.85 10.59 8.94
CA ARG A 98 3.15 9.94 9.17
C ARG A 98 3.59 9.13 7.96
N GLY A 99 4.21 9.83 7.02
CA GLY A 99 4.82 9.24 5.84
C GLY A 99 3.81 8.96 4.74
N ASP A 100 4.01 9.63 3.61
CA ASP A 100 3.09 9.59 2.46
C ASP A 100 2.97 8.17 1.86
N PHE A 101 3.99 7.34 2.07
CA PHE A 101 3.97 5.91 1.72
C PHE A 101 2.81 5.13 2.37
N ALA A 102 2.26 5.60 3.49
CA ALA A 102 1.28 4.87 4.26
C ALA A 102 -0.06 4.71 3.54
N PHE A 103 -0.49 5.73 2.77
CA PHE A 103 -1.68 5.62 1.91
C PHE A 103 -1.47 4.60 0.79
N TRP A 104 -0.31 4.66 0.12
CA TRP A 104 0.04 3.69 -0.92
C TRP A 104 0.07 2.26 -0.37
N ALA A 105 0.72 2.06 0.79
CA ALA A 105 0.81 0.75 1.42
C ALA A 105 -0.57 0.21 1.81
N LEU A 106 -1.44 1.06 2.37
CA LEU A 106 -2.81 0.69 2.68
C LEU A 106 -3.61 0.27 1.43
N GLY A 107 -3.52 1.05 0.36
CA GLY A 107 -4.17 0.73 -0.92
C GLY A 107 -3.74 -0.63 -1.45
N ARG A 108 -2.42 -0.92 -1.44
CA ARG A 108 -1.86 -2.18 -1.93
C ARG A 108 -2.24 -3.38 -1.07
N LEU A 109 -2.15 -3.25 0.26
CA LEU A 109 -2.55 -4.29 1.21
C LEU A 109 -4.05 -4.62 1.13
N GLY A 110 -4.86 -3.60 0.82
CA GLY A 110 -6.32 -3.70 0.75
C GLY A 110 -6.89 -3.89 -0.65
N ALA A 111 -6.07 -3.99 -1.69
CA ALA A 111 -6.51 -4.01 -3.08
C ALA A 111 -7.53 -5.14 -3.32
N ARG A 112 -8.69 -4.80 -3.90
CA ARG A 112 -9.73 -5.79 -4.25
C ARG A 112 -9.34 -6.69 -5.41
N VAL A 113 -8.54 -6.14 -6.33
CA VAL A 113 -7.96 -6.84 -7.48
C VAL A 113 -6.45 -6.78 -7.33
N PRO A 114 -5.81 -7.84 -6.81
CA PRO A 114 -4.35 -7.96 -6.73
C PRO A 114 -3.72 -7.87 -8.13
N LEU A 115 -2.46 -7.46 -8.22
CA LEU A 115 -1.72 -7.40 -9.48
C LEU A 115 -1.26 -8.79 -9.94
N TYR A 116 -0.92 -9.66 -8.99
CA TYR A 116 -0.37 -10.99 -9.27
C TYR A 116 -0.70 -12.02 -8.16
N GLY A 117 -1.19 -11.57 -7.00
CA GLY A 117 -1.56 -12.43 -5.89
C GLY A 117 -2.92 -13.12 -6.06
N PRO A 118 -3.14 -14.23 -5.35
CA PRO A 118 -4.42 -14.94 -5.35
C PRO A 118 -5.55 -14.10 -4.75
N ALA A 119 -6.76 -14.25 -5.31
CA ALA A 119 -7.96 -13.54 -4.87
C ALA A 119 -8.35 -13.89 -3.42
N GLU A 120 -8.06 -15.11 -3.00
CA GLU A 120 -8.37 -15.68 -1.68
C GLU A 120 -7.59 -15.01 -0.56
N GLU A 121 -6.45 -14.39 -0.88
CA GLU A 121 -5.65 -13.69 0.12
C GLU A 121 -6.06 -12.23 0.28
N VAL A 122 -7.00 -11.72 -0.51
CA VAL A 122 -7.50 -10.35 -0.35
C VAL A 122 -8.12 -10.18 1.04
N VAL A 123 -7.86 -9.04 1.70
CA VAL A 123 -8.40 -8.80 3.06
C VAL A 123 -9.94 -8.83 3.05
N ALA A 124 -10.52 -9.24 4.17
CA ALA A 124 -11.97 -9.38 4.29
C ALA A 124 -12.71 -8.08 3.89
N ARG A 125 -13.88 -8.23 3.27
CA ARG A 125 -14.72 -7.11 2.84
C ARG A 125 -14.99 -6.12 3.97
N ASP A 126 -15.43 -6.60 5.12
CA ASP A 126 -15.73 -5.76 6.29
C ASP A 126 -14.51 -4.94 6.75
N LYS A 127 -13.32 -5.52 6.64
CA LYS A 127 -12.08 -4.84 6.97
C LYS A 127 -11.80 -3.69 6.01
N ALA A 128 -11.92 -3.95 4.70
CA ALA A 128 -11.75 -2.94 3.68
C ALA A 128 -12.81 -1.82 3.80
N CYS A 129 -14.07 -2.16 4.07
CA CYS A 129 -15.14 -1.19 4.33
C CYS A 129 -14.82 -0.29 5.53
N GLY A 130 -14.36 -0.87 6.65
CA GLY A 130 -13.97 -0.09 7.82
C GLY A 130 -12.79 0.85 7.57
N TRP A 131 -11.82 0.46 6.72
CA TRP A 131 -10.76 1.38 6.29
C TRP A 131 -11.29 2.48 5.37
N LEU A 132 -12.16 2.15 4.42
CA LEU A 132 -12.80 3.10 3.52
C LEU A 132 -13.59 4.17 4.27
N ASP A 133 -14.39 3.80 5.26
CA ASP A 133 -15.14 4.78 6.06
C ASP A 133 -14.23 5.81 6.74
N ARG A 134 -13.08 5.34 7.26
CA ARG A 134 -12.10 6.23 7.89
C ARG A 134 -11.36 7.11 6.88
N LEU A 135 -11.12 6.63 5.66
CA LEU A 135 -10.52 7.41 4.59
C LEU A 135 -11.51 8.45 4.01
N LEU A 136 -12.79 8.10 3.86
CA LEU A 136 -13.83 9.00 3.39
C LEU A 136 -14.09 10.16 4.36
N ALA A 137 -13.91 9.92 5.67
CA ALA A 137 -14.01 10.92 6.72
C ALA A 137 -12.75 11.82 6.86
N ALA A 138 -11.65 11.50 6.18
CA ALA A 138 -10.41 12.25 6.27
C ALA A 138 -10.44 13.55 5.43
N ASP A 139 -9.44 14.39 5.61
CA ASP A 139 -9.24 15.61 4.81
C ASP A 139 -8.44 15.30 3.53
N TRP A 140 -9.14 15.26 2.40
CA TRP A 140 -8.58 14.96 1.08
C TRP A 140 -7.85 16.15 0.45
N GLN A 141 -8.08 17.38 0.93
CA GLN A 141 -7.32 18.54 0.49
C GLN A 141 -5.91 18.49 1.06
N LYS A 142 -5.80 18.02 2.31
CA LYS A 142 -4.51 17.83 2.99
C LYS A 142 -3.74 16.61 2.48
N HIS A 143 -4.43 15.54 2.11
CA HIS A 143 -3.81 14.26 1.74
C HIS A 143 -4.37 13.76 0.40
N LYS A 144 -3.73 14.17 -0.71
CA LYS A 144 -4.19 13.82 -2.07
C LYS A 144 -4.05 12.33 -2.38
N GLU A 145 -3.13 11.65 -1.70
CA GLU A 145 -2.85 10.22 -1.84
C GLU A 145 -4.01 9.32 -1.40
N ILE A 146 -4.99 9.87 -0.66
CA ILE A 146 -6.18 9.14 -0.25
C ILE A 146 -6.93 8.58 -1.46
N ALA A 147 -7.04 9.35 -2.54
CA ALA A 147 -7.83 8.96 -3.71
C ALA A 147 -7.37 7.61 -4.28
N LEU A 148 -6.06 7.44 -4.50
CA LEU A 148 -5.49 6.20 -5.03
C LEU A 148 -5.68 5.01 -4.08
N ALA A 149 -5.56 5.23 -2.76
CA ALA A 149 -5.80 4.19 -1.77
C ALA A 149 -7.28 3.74 -1.77
N VAL A 150 -8.20 4.71 -1.84
CA VAL A 150 -9.64 4.47 -1.89
C VAL A 150 -10.03 3.73 -3.17
N VAL A 151 -9.49 4.12 -4.34
CA VAL A 151 -9.74 3.40 -5.58
C VAL A 151 -9.32 1.93 -5.47
N GLN A 152 -8.14 1.62 -4.93
CA GLN A 152 -7.71 0.22 -4.76
C GLN A 152 -8.59 -0.59 -3.81
N LEU A 153 -9.03 0.03 -2.71
CA LEU A 153 -9.89 -0.58 -1.70
C LEU A 153 -11.34 -0.78 -2.18
N ALA A 154 -11.81 0.08 -3.08
CA ALA A 154 -13.20 0.10 -3.56
C ALA A 154 -13.37 -0.45 -4.99
N ARG A 155 -12.29 -0.71 -5.71
CA ARG A 155 -12.30 -1.20 -7.09
C ARG A 155 -13.24 -2.40 -7.21
N ARG A 156 -14.15 -2.34 -8.19
CA ARG A 156 -15.10 -3.41 -8.42
C ARG A 156 -14.39 -4.60 -9.03
N CYS A 157 -14.50 -5.76 -8.40
CA CYS A 157 -13.87 -7.00 -8.85
C CYS A 157 -14.86 -8.01 -9.43
N GLY A 158 -16.17 -7.80 -9.25
CA GLY A 158 -17.22 -8.70 -9.77
C GLY A 158 -17.50 -9.90 -8.87
N ASP A 159 -17.05 -9.84 -7.62
CA ASP A 159 -17.19 -10.90 -6.62
C ASP A 159 -17.82 -10.30 -5.35
N ASP A 160 -19.08 -10.65 -5.08
CA ASP A 160 -19.89 -10.09 -4.00
C ASP A 160 -19.30 -10.33 -2.60
N ALA A 161 -18.49 -11.39 -2.43
CA ALA A 161 -17.82 -11.67 -1.16
C ALA A 161 -16.69 -10.67 -0.86
N ARG A 162 -16.11 -10.04 -1.90
CA ARG A 162 -14.99 -9.10 -1.78
C ARG A 162 -15.39 -7.65 -2.10
N ASP A 163 -16.38 -7.45 -2.96
CA ASP A 163 -16.88 -6.16 -3.38
C ASP A 163 -17.62 -5.44 -2.24
N ILE A 164 -17.39 -4.13 -2.13
CA ILE A 164 -18.12 -3.26 -1.21
C ILE A 164 -19.60 -3.13 -1.63
N ASP A 165 -20.48 -2.85 -0.67
CA ASP A 165 -21.90 -2.63 -0.95
C ASP A 165 -22.14 -1.37 -1.79
N GLN A 166 -23.31 -1.32 -2.42
CA GLN A 166 -23.69 -0.24 -3.33
C GLN A 166 -23.79 1.12 -2.63
N THR A 167 -24.16 1.17 -1.35
CA THR A 167 -24.28 2.43 -0.60
C THR A 167 -22.90 3.03 -0.33
N LEU A 168 -21.95 2.22 0.13
CA LEU A 168 -20.56 2.66 0.29
C LEU A 168 -19.92 3.01 -1.06
N ARG A 169 -20.21 2.23 -2.11
CA ARG A 169 -19.71 2.49 -3.47
C ARG A 169 -20.16 3.85 -4.00
N ALA A 170 -21.43 4.21 -3.81
CA ALA A 170 -21.95 5.52 -4.20
C ALA A 170 -21.21 6.66 -3.46
N ARG A 171 -21.04 6.54 -2.14
CA ARG A 171 -20.28 7.51 -1.33
C ARG A 171 -18.83 7.68 -1.80
N VAL A 172 -18.18 6.57 -2.20
CA VAL A 172 -16.81 6.60 -2.75
C VAL A 172 -16.79 7.35 -4.08
N ILE A 173 -17.70 7.03 -5.00
CA ILE A 173 -17.80 7.68 -6.31
C ILE A 173 -18.03 9.19 -6.15
N ASP A 174 -19.01 9.58 -5.33
CA ASP A 174 -19.32 10.99 -5.07
C ASP A 174 -18.09 11.74 -4.55
N LYS A 175 -17.35 11.13 -3.62
CA LYS A 175 -16.14 11.74 -3.05
C LYS A 175 -15.03 11.88 -4.08
N LEU A 176 -14.79 10.86 -4.90
CA LEU A 176 -13.75 10.88 -5.95
C LEU A 176 -14.07 11.93 -7.02
N THR A 177 -15.33 12.04 -7.44
CA THR A 177 -15.78 13.06 -8.38
C THR A 177 -15.67 14.47 -7.80
N ALA A 178 -16.01 14.66 -6.52
CA ALA A 178 -15.93 15.97 -5.87
C ALA A 178 -14.49 16.52 -5.74
N VAL A 179 -13.48 15.65 -5.75
CA VAL A 179 -12.05 16.05 -5.73
C VAL A 179 -11.40 16.04 -7.12
N ASP A 180 -12.21 15.96 -8.19
CA ASP A 180 -11.74 15.96 -9.59
C ASP A 180 -10.74 14.83 -9.90
N THR A 181 -11.02 13.62 -9.39
CA THR A 181 -10.22 12.43 -9.73
C THR A 181 -10.48 12.01 -11.19
N SER A 182 -9.50 11.39 -11.84
CA SER A 182 -9.61 10.83 -13.21
C SER A 182 -10.90 10.03 -13.41
N ALA A 183 -11.56 10.24 -14.56
CA ALA A 183 -12.76 9.51 -14.94
C ALA A 183 -12.55 7.98 -14.96
N HIS A 184 -11.36 7.52 -15.36
CA HIS A 184 -11.05 6.09 -15.38
C HIS A 184 -10.90 5.53 -13.96
N MET A 185 -10.33 6.30 -13.03
CA MET A 185 -10.28 5.92 -11.61
C MET A 185 -11.66 5.79 -10.97
N VAL A 186 -12.61 6.66 -11.35
CA VAL A 186 -14.01 6.52 -10.94
C VAL A 186 -14.65 5.28 -11.59
N MET A 187 -14.35 5.02 -12.86
CA MET A 187 -14.84 3.84 -13.59
C MET A 187 -14.38 2.53 -12.95
N LEU A 188 -13.12 2.44 -12.47
CA LEU A 188 -12.60 1.29 -11.72
C LEU A 188 -13.43 0.96 -10.47
N VAL A 189 -14.03 1.96 -9.82
CA VAL A 189 -14.91 1.74 -8.66
C VAL A 189 -16.33 1.39 -9.10
N LYS A 190 -16.79 1.87 -10.25
CA LYS A 190 -18.16 1.67 -10.72
C LYS A 190 -18.37 0.31 -11.38
N GLU A 191 -17.41 -0.12 -12.20
CA GLU A 191 -17.53 -1.20 -13.16
C GLU A 191 -16.30 -2.14 -13.07
N VAL A 192 -16.48 -3.40 -13.47
CA VAL A 192 -15.35 -4.35 -13.56
C VAL A 192 -14.54 -3.99 -14.80
N THR A 193 -13.44 -3.28 -14.61
CA THR A 193 -12.52 -2.87 -15.68
C THR A 193 -11.06 -3.07 -15.27
N VAL A 194 -10.15 -3.05 -16.24
CA VAL A 194 -8.70 -3.22 -16.06
C VAL A 194 -8.01 -1.88 -15.84
N LEU A 195 -6.85 -1.92 -15.18
CA LEU A 195 -6.01 -0.73 -15.00
C LEU A 195 -5.33 -0.36 -16.32
N HIS A 196 -5.23 0.93 -16.57
CA HIS A 196 -4.34 1.47 -17.60
C HIS A 196 -2.87 1.36 -17.17
N GLU A 197 -1.96 1.49 -18.13
CA GLU A 197 -0.53 1.26 -17.92
C GLU A 197 0.10 2.28 -16.96
N ASP A 198 -0.33 3.54 -17.02
CA ASP A 198 0.05 4.60 -16.09
C ASP A 198 -0.46 4.34 -14.67
N GLU A 199 -1.67 3.81 -14.53
CA GLU A 199 -2.24 3.41 -13.24
C GLU A 199 -1.51 2.21 -12.66
N LYS A 200 -1.15 1.21 -13.50
CA LYS A 200 -0.26 0.12 -13.11
C LYS A 200 1.09 0.66 -12.63
N ALA A 201 1.69 1.62 -13.32
CA ALA A 201 2.96 2.24 -12.90
C ALA A 201 2.85 2.88 -11.49
N GLN A 202 1.77 3.63 -11.25
CA GLN A 202 1.49 4.22 -9.93
C GLN A 202 1.35 3.14 -8.84
N LEU A 203 0.75 2.00 -9.17
CA LEU A 203 0.54 0.88 -8.26
C LEU A 203 1.81 0.08 -7.98
N PHE A 204 2.71 -0.10 -8.95
CA PHE A 204 4.02 -0.70 -8.72
C PHE A 204 4.97 0.26 -7.98
N GLY A 205 4.67 1.56 -7.98
CA GLY A 205 5.49 2.60 -7.37
C GLY A 205 6.82 2.79 -8.11
N ASP A 206 6.87 2.40 -9.39
CA ASP A 206 7.98 2.59 -10.31
C ASP A 206 7.43 3.29 -11.56
N THR A 207 8.18 4.21 -12.16
CA THR A 207 7.91 4.61 -13.54
C THR A 207 8.17 3.38 -14.40
N LEU A 208 7.14 2.85 -15.08
CA LEU A 208 7.31 1.75 -16.03
C LEU A 208 8.38 2.15 -17.07
N PRO A 209 9.49 1.40 -17.22
CA PRO A 209 10.44 1.65 -18.29
C PRO A 209 9.69 1.54 -19.62
N SER A 210 9.90 2.48 -20.54
CA SER A 210 9.28 2.44 -21.87
C SER A 210 9.63 1.11 -22.56
N GLY A 211 8.67 0.18 -22.62
CA GLY A 211 8.81 -1.07 -23.38
C GLY A 211 8.51 -2.38 -22.65
N LEU A 212 8.23 -2.39 -21.34
CA LEU A 212 7.79 -3.61 -20.64
C LEU A 212 6.27 -3.71 -20.61
N ARG A 213 5.71 -4.80 -21.13
CA ARG A 213 4.29 -5.18 -21.01
C ARG A 213 4.21 -6.41 -20.12
N LEU A 214 3.36 -6.36 -19.10
CA LEU A 214 2.98 -7.53 -18.31
C LEU A 214 1.75 -8.13 -18.99
N GLU A 215 1.94 -9.27 -19.67
CA GLU A 215 0.87 -10.14 -20.16
C GLU A 215 0.26 -10.97 -19.03
#